data_AF-A0A842TKS5-F1
#
_entry.id   AF-A0A842TKS5-F1
#
_cell.length_a   1.000
_cell.length_b   1.000
_cell.length_c   1.000
_cell.angle_alpha   90.00
_cell.angle_beta   90.00
_cell.angle_gamma   90.00
#
_symmetry.space_group_name_H-M   'P 1'
#
loop_
_entity.id
_entity.type
_entity.pdbx_description
1 polymer ?
#
loop_
_entity_poly.entity_id
_entity_poly.type
_entity_poly.pdbx_seq_one_letter_code
_entity_poly.pdbx_strand_id
1 'polypeptide(L)'
;MKKLTENPLKCPKCGNESSSIVKAVPKGTKLVLINRCPSCKVKNKVILDFNNKEDWIDYVGEAFFTCDLCGAINKDNIAGYTYLGRGYSSWNSFQQSKKIVFRCDKCNNKRVKVTTGDFWREIEPYGRKKEKEPIEEKIPEELTCPKCKEPISKEDKVCKNCGIELICNKCGAPLVPGSNFCSNCGDPVETFDIEPEEVGEMVCPSCNEPVENDQIYCDRCGQELKCDKCGERLLEGASFCRECGDPIVKGELDI
;
A
#
# COMPACT_ATOMS: atom_id res chain seq x y z
N MET A 1 -27.17 18.07 12.51
CA MET A 1 -27.60 16.72 12.96
C MET A 1 -26.86 16.40 14.26
N LYS A 2 -27.52 15.78 15.24
CA LYS A 2 -26.90 15.44 16.53
C LYS A 2 -26.14 14.12 16.36
N LYS A 3 -24.82 14.16 16.35
CA LYS A 3 -23.98 12.96 16.48
C LYS A 3 -24.46 12.16 17.70
N LEU A 4 -24.46 10.82 17.60
CA LEU A 4 -24.76 9.96 18.75
C LEU A 4 -23.87 10.36 19.93
N THR A 5 -24.48 10.51 21.10
CA THR A 5 -23.76 10.83 22.35
C THR A 5 -23.02 9.62 22.92
N GLU A 6 -23.33 8.41 22.44
CA GLU A 6 -22.77 7.16 22.91
C GLU A 6 -22.45 6.21 21.74
N ASN A 7 -21.35 5.46 21.87
CA ASN A 7 -20.95 4.46 20.88
C ASN A 7 -21.99 3.32 20.81
N PRO A 8 -22.70 3.14 19.68
CA PRO A 8 -23.77 2.14 19.56
C PRO A 8 -23.26 0.70 19.58
N LEU A 9 -21.94 0.50 19.51
CA LEU A 9 -21.29 -0.81 19.48
C LEU A 9 -20.63 -1.18 20.83
N LYS A 10 -20.82 -0.36 21.86
CA LYS A 10 -20.35 -0.64 23.21
C LYS A 10 -20.85 -2.00 23.70
N CYS A 11 -19.95 -2.80 24.25
CA CYS A 11 -20.28 -4.14 24.71
C CYS A 11 -21.21 -4.07 25.93
N PRO A 12 -22.40 -4.69 25.91
CA PRO A 12 -23.33 -4.62 27.03
C PRO A 12 -22.86 -5.40 28.26
N LYS A 13 -21.91 -6.34 28.09
CA LYS A 13 -21.41 -7.18 29.19
C LYS A 13 -20.25 -6.54 29.96
N CYS A 14 -19.30 -5.92 29.25
CA CYS A 14 -18.05 -5.44 29.86
C CYS A 14 -17.73 -3.98 29.54
N GLY A 15 -18.61 -3.27 28.82
CA GLY A 15 -18.43 -1.86 28.50
C GLY A 15 -17.36 -1.55 27.45
N ASN A 16 -16.64 -2.56 26.92
CA ASN A 16 -15.63 -2.34 25.87
C ASN A 16 -16.24 -1.66 24.64
N GLU A 17 -15.65 -0.54 24.21
CA GLU A 17 -16.10 0.29 23.10
C GLU A 17 -15.64 -0.22 21.73
N SER A 18 -14.63 -1.09 21.70
CA SER A 18 -14.02 -1.65 20.49
C SER A 18 -14.56 -3.05 20.15
N SER A 19 -15.88 -3.21 20.11
CA SER A 19 -16.48 -4.47 19.68
C SER A 19 -16.19 -4.74 18.19
N SER A 20 -15.80 -5.96 17.85
CA SER A 20 -15.55 -6.34 16.45
C SER A 20 -16.84 -6.72 15.75
N ILE A 21 -17.15 -6.10 14.63
CA ILE A 21 -18.28 -6.55 13.79
C ILE A 21 -17.85 -7.82 13.05
N VAL A 22 -18.67 -8.87 13.13
CA VAL A 22 -18.51 -10.11 12.36
C VAL A 22 -19.54 -10.26 11.25
N LYS A 23 -20.63 -9.49 11.31
CA LYS A 23 -21.65 -9.43 10.26
C LYS A 23 -22.28 -8.03 10.22
N ALA A 24 -22.38 -7.44 9.04
CA ALA A 24 -23.07 -6.18 8.79
C ALA A 24 -23.95 -6.30 7.54
N VAL A 25 -25.26 -6.42 7.70
CA VAL A 25 -26.17 -6.69 6.56
C VAL A 25 -27.30 -5.67 6.53
N PRO A 26 -27.40 -4.86 5.47
CA PRO A 26 -28.57 -4.04 5.21
C PRO A 26 -29.83 -4.87 4.95
N LYS A 27 -30.96 -4.41 5.49
CA LYS A 27 -32.30 -4.96 5.30
C LYS A 27 -33.32 -3.82 5.26
N GLY A 28 -33.68 -3.38 4.04
CA GLY A 28 -34.50 -2.18 3.87
C GLY A 28 -33.79 -0.97 4.49
N THR A 29 -34.48 -0.24 5.36
CA THR A 29 -33.92 0.92 6.09
C THR A 29 -33.09 0.54 7.33
N LYS A 30 -32.81 -0.74 7.58
CA LYS A 30 -32.11 -1.18 8.78
C LYS A 30 -30.76 -1.81 8.48
N LEU A 31 -29.74 -1.48 9.26
CA LEU A 31 -28.47 -2.19 9.29
C LEU A 31 -28.48 -3.19 10.44
N VAL A 32 -28.39 -4.48 10.13
CA VAL A 32 -28.27 -5.53 11.15
C VAL A 32 -26.80 -5.86 11.35
N LEU A 33 -26.31 -5.58 12.56
CA LEU A 33 -24.94 -5.86 12.99
C LEU A 33 -24.92 -7.04 13.97
N ILE A 34 -23.94 -7.93 13.80
CA ILE A 34 -23.55 -8.90 14.82
C ILE A 34 -22.12 -8.58 15.22
N ASN A 35 -21.96 -8.26 16.50
CA ASN A 35 -20.69 -7.85 17.10
C ASN A 35 -20.19 -8.97 17.99
N ARG A 36 -18.88 -9.11 18.13
CA ARG A 36 -18.22 -9.95 19.12
C ARG A 36 -17.18 -9.13 19.87
N CYS A 37 -17.33 -9.07 21.18
CA CYS A 37 -16.42 -8.30 22.03
C CYS A 37 -15.05 -8.99 22.13
N PRO A 38 -13.93 -8.29 21.89
CA PRO A 38 -12.60 -8.89 22.05
C PRO A 38 -12.25 -9.19 23.52
N SER A 39 -12.79 -8.46 24.50
CA SER A 39 -12.50 -8.72 25.91
C SER A 39 -13.25 -9.95 26.45
N CYS A 40 -14.57 -9.96 26.32
CA CYS A 40 -15.41 -10.97 26.99
C CYS A 40 -16.02 -12.01 26.04
N LYS A 41 -15.73 -11.91 24.74
CA LYS A 41 -16.20 -12.79 23.65
C LYS A 41 -17.72 -12.85 23.46
N VAL A 42 -18.50 -12.07 24.22
CA VAL A 42 -19.95 -12.01 24.09
C VAL A 42 -20.32 -11.51 22.70
N LYS A 43 -21.36 -12.12 22.13
CA LYS A 43 -21.96 -11.63 20.90
C LYS A 43 -23.10 -10.70 21.25
N ASN A 44 -23.24 -9.61 20.50
CA ASN A 44 -24.36 -8.69 20.62
C ASN A 44 -24.93 -8.38 19.23
N LYS A 45 -26.26 -8.24 19.15
CA LYS A 45 -26.95 -7.82 17.93
C LYS A 45 -27.33 -6.35 18.08
N VAL A 46 -26.90 -5.52 17.14
CA VAL A 46 -27.26 -4.10 17.07
C VAL A 46 -28.03 -3.87 15.78
N ILE A 47 -29.07 -3.04 15.84
CA ILE A 47 -29.86 -2.65 14.67
C ILE A 47 -29.80 -1.14 14.59
N LEU A 48 -29.27 -0.61 13.49
CA LEU A 48 -29.18 0.83 13.22
C LEU A 48 -30.13 1.20 12.10
N ASP A 49 -30.62 2.44 12.10
CA ASP A 49 -31.38 2.99 10.98
C ASP A 49 -30.39 3.47 9.90
N PHE A 50 -30.64 3.16 8.65
CA PHE A 50 -29.83 3.66 7.55
C PHE A 50 -30.07 5.14 7.28
N ASN A 51 -31.23 5.66 7.64
CA ASN A 51 -31.58 7.06 7.40
C ASN A 51 -30.73 8.03 8.23
N ASN A 52 -30.11 7.56 9.32
CA ASN A 52 -29.20 8.34 10.17
C ASN A 52 -27.76 7.85 10.10
N LYS A 53 -27.34 7.31 8.94
CA LYS A 53 -26.01 6.74 8.69
C LYS A 53 -24.87 7.61 9.20
N GLU A 54 -24.94 8.92 8.98
CA GLU A 54 -23.90 9.89 9.37
C GLU A 54 -23.59 9.88 10.87
N ASP A 55 -24.55 9.48 11.71
CA ASP A 55 -24.37 9.48 13.16
C ASP A 55 -23.55 8.28 13.66
N TRP A 56 -23.43 7.21 12.86
CA TRP A 56 -22.84 5.94 13.30
C TRP A 56 -21.81 5.34 12.34
N ILE A 57 -21.70 5.81 11.09
CA ILE A 57 -20.89 5.17 10.05
C ILE A 57 -19.42 5.06 10.44
N ASP A 58 -18.87 6.04 11.15
CA ASP A 58 -17.50 6.00 11.64
C ASP A 58 -17.28 4.85 12.63
N TYR A 59 -18.15 4.70 13.62
CA TYR A 59 -18.08 3.60 14.59
C TYR A 59 -18.15 2.24 13.90
N VAL A 60 -19.05 2.11 12.91
CA VAL A 60 -19.24 0.86 12.18
C VAL A 60 -18.06 0.55 11.26
N GLY A 61 -17.55 1.56 10.54
CA GLY A 61 -16.37 1.46 9.70
C GLY A 61 -15.19 0.92 10.51
N GLU A 62 -14.85 1.57 11.62
CA GLU A 62 -13.74 1.13 12.47
C GLU A 62 -13.94 -0.27 13.06
N ALA A 63 -15.11 -0.53 13.64
CA ALA A 63 -15.43 -1.82 14.26
C ALA A 63 -15.42 -2.99 13.26
N PHE A 64 -15.69 -2.72 11.97
CA PHE A 64 -15.59 -3.73 10.92
C PHE A 64 -14.16 -4.17 10.64
N PHE A 65 -13.15 -3.35 10.92
CA PHE A 65 -11.73 -3.70 10.79
C PHE A 65 -11.08 -4.15 12.11
N THR A 66 -11.83 -4.15 13.22
CA THR A 66 -11.34 -4.60 14.52
C THR A 66 -11.28 -6.13 14.62
N CYS A 67 -10.21 -6.66 15.21
CA CYS A 67 -10.03 -8.07 15.51
C CYS A 67 -10.85 -8.49 16.74
N ASP A 68 -11.65 -9.55 16.61
CA ASP A 68 -12.47 -10.08 17.72
C ASP A 68 -11.68 -10.95 18.72
N LEU A 69 -10.40 -11.20 18.45
CA LEU A 69 -9.50 -11.88 19.37
C LEU A 69 -8.74 -10.87 20.24
N CYS A 70 -7.92 -10.01 19.64
CA CYS A 70 -7.03 -9.11 20.36
C CYS A 70 -7.51 -7.65 20.44
N GLY A 71 -8.59 -7.28 19.74
CA GLY A 71 -9.10 -5.91 19.73
C GLY A 71 -8.30 -4.93 18.87
N ALA A 72 -7.22 -5.36 18.20
CA ALA A 72 -6.49 -4.50 17.29
C ALA A 72 -7.37 -4.03 16.14
N ILE A 73 -7.31 -2.75 15.84
CA ILE A 73 -7.90 -2.15 14.66
C ILE A 73 -6.93 -2.39 13.51
N ASN A 74 -7.39 -3.05 12.46
CA ASN A 74 -6.58 -3.34 11.27
C ASN A 74 -7.03 -2.41 10.14
N LYS A 75 -6.94 -1.09 10.41
CA LYS A 75 -7.06 -0.07 9.36
C LYS A 75 -5.88 -0.27 8.40
N ASP A 76 -6.02 0.17 7.16
CA ASP A 76 -4.93 0.20 6.19
C ASP A 76 -4.41 -1.16 5.64
N ASN A 77 -5.09 -2.28 5.92
CA ASN A 77 -4.70 -3.61 5.44
C ASN A 77 -5.79 -4.29 4.58
N ILE A 78 -6.52 -3.51 3.79
CA ILE A 78 -7.54 -4.05 2.86
C ILE A 78 -7.00 -5.06 1.84
N ALA A 79 -5.78 -4.85 1.34
CA ALA A 79 -5.15 -5.79 0.40
C ALA A 79 -5.02 -7.21 1.01
N GLY A 80 -4.86 -7.31 2.34
CA GLY A 80 -4.82 -8.58 3.07
C GLY A 80 -6.19 -9.22 3.35
N TYR A 81 -7.31 -8.54 3.07
CA TYR A 81 -8.67 -9.03 3.40
C TYR A 81 -9.43 -9.68 2.25
N THR A 82 -8.96 -9.48 1.02
CA THR A 82 -9.39 -10.23 -0.16
C THR A 82 -8.58 -11.52 -0.20
N TYR A 83 -9.09 -12.75 -0.06
CA TYR A 83 -9.80 -13.51 -1.10
C TYR A 83 -10.32 -14.86 -0.58
N LEU A 84 -11.55 -15.22 -0.97
CA LEU A 84 -12.02 -16.60 -1.15
C LEU A 84 -12.62 -16.69 -2.57
N GLY A 85 -11.78 -16.63 -3.59
CA GLY A 85 -12.13 -16.91 -4.99
C GLY A 85 -12.89 -15.80 -5.74
N ARG A 86 -12.39 -15.49 -6.95
CA ARG A 86 -12.90 -14.58 -7.99
C ARG A 86 -12.49 -13.10 -7.86
N GLY A 87 -11.93 -12.58 -8.95
CA GLY A 87 -11.39 -11.22 -9.09
C GLY A 87 -12.43 -10.12 -8.90
N TYR A 88 -11.89 -8.89 -8.85
CA TYR A 88 -12.55 -7.61 -8.64
C TYR A 88 -13.80 -7.38 -9.53
N SER A 89 -13.92 -8.09 -10.65
CA SER A 89 -15.04 -8.03 -11.60
C SER A 89 -16.35 -8.72 -11.16
N SER A 90 -16.41 -9.36 -9.98
CA SER A 90 -17.60 -10.09 -9.50
C SER A 90 -18.43 -9.37 -8.40
N TRP A 91 -18.17 -8.09 -8.17
CA TRP A 91 -18.77 -7.31 -7.07
C TRP A 91 -20.06 -6.56 -7.42
N ASN A 92 -20.52 -6.63 -8.68
CA ASN A 92 -21.70 -5.89 -9.18
C ASN A 92 -23.08 -6.50 -8.85
N SER A 93 -23.16 -7.59 -8.08
CA SER A 93 -24.46 -8.15 -7.65
C SER A 93 -24.94 -7.47 -6.37
N PHE A 94 -25.81 -6.48 -6.52
CA PHE A 94 -26.55 -5.84 -5.42
C PHE A 94 -27.22 -6.90 -4.52
N GLN A 95 -27.21 -6.66 -3.21
CA GLN A 95 -27.86 -7.51 -2.16
C GLN A 95 -27.31 -8.93 -1.90
N GLN A 96 -26.33 -9.44 -2.65
CA GLN A 96 -25.73 -10.74 -2.30
C GLN A 96 -24.79 -10.62 -1.09
N SER A 97 -24.93 -11.53 -0.13
CA SER A 97 -24.01 -11.59 1.02
C SER A 97 -22.60 -11.97 0.55
N LYS A 98 -21.63 -11.13 0.86
CA LYS A 98 -20.19 -11.34 0.62
C LYS A 98 -19.53 -11.83 1.91
N LYS A 99 -18.62 -12.80 1.78
CA LYS A 99 -17.76 -13.29 2.85
C LYS A 99 -16.37 -12.73 2.62
N ILE A 100 -15.85 -12.01 3.59
CA ILE A 100 -14.54 -11.37 3.54
C ILE A 100 -13.68 -12.03 4.60
N VAL A 101 -12.47 -12.46 4.22
CA VAL A 101 -11.57 -13.15 5.13
C VAL A 101 -10.59 -12.14 5.71
N PHE A 102 -10.75 -11.85 6.99
CA PHE A 102 -9.85 -10.99 7.73
C PHE A 102 -8.73 -11.81 8.36
N ARG A 103 -7.50 -11.35 8.23
CA ARG A 103 -6.35 -11.80 9.02
C ARG A 103 -5.81 -10.59 9.79
N CYS A 104 -5.70 -10.71 11.10
CA CYS A 104 -5.23 -9.63 11.94
C CYS A 104 -3.70 -9.53 11.91
N ASP A 105 -3.13 -8.36 11.66
CA ASP A 105 -1.67 -8.19 11.60
C ASP A 105 -0.99 -8.33 12.96
N LYS A 106 -1.71 -7.99 14.04
CA LYS A 106 -1.18 -8.07 15.40
C LYS A 106 -1.11 -9.50 15.94
N CYS A 107 -2.08 -10.36 15.64
CA CYS A 107 -2.21 -11.67 16.28
C CYS A 107 -2.48 -12.83 15.32
N ASN A 108 -2.44 -12.57 14.01
CA ASN A 108 -2.69 -13.53 12.94
C ASN A 108 -4.06 -14.25 12.98
N ASN A 109 -4.98 -13.83 13.86
CA ASN A 109 -6.31 -14.41 13.96
C ASN A 109 -7.09 -14.23 12.66
N LYS A 110 -7.54 -15.35 12.09
CA LYS A 110 -8.35 -15.41 10.88
C LYS A 110 -9.83 -15.37 11.22
N ARG A 111 -10.58 -14.44 10.61
CA ARG A 111 -12.02 -14.27 10.83
C ARG A 111 -12.74 -14.07 9.50
N VAL A 112 -13.78 -14.85 9.24
CA VAL A 112 -14.72 -14.53 8.16
C VAL A 112 -15.71 -13.50 8.68
N LYS A 113 -15.78 -12.35 8.00
CA LYS A 113 -16.81 -11.31 8.21
C LYS A 113 -17.79 -11.33 7.05
N VAL A 114 -19.05 -11.02 7.32
CA VAL A 114 -20.12 -11.07 6.31
C VAL A 114 -20.70 -9.68 6.10
N THR A 115 -20.79 -9.23 4.85
CA THR A 115 -21.44 -7.97 4.47
C THR A 115 -22.18 -8.11 3.14
N THR A 116 -22.69 -7.02 2.56
CA THR A 116 -23.15 -6.97 1.16
C THR A 116 -22.19 -6.14 0.32
N GLY A 117 -22.20 -6.33 -1.01
CA GLY A 117 -21.37 -5.51 -1.91
C GLY A 117 -21.67 -4.01 -1.77
N ASP A 118 -22.94 -3.65 -1.60
CA ASP A 118 -23.37 -2.26 -1.46
C ASP A 118 -22.87 -1.63 -0.17
N PHE A 119 -23.00 -2.34 0.95
CA PHE A 119 -22.51 -1.83 2.23
C PHE A 119 -21.00 -1.87 2.34
N TRP A 120 -20.33 -2.79 1.64
CA TRP A 120 -18.87 -2.81 1.59
C TRP A 120 -18.33 -1.49 1.03
N ARG A 121 -18.92 -0.93 -0.03
CA ARG A 121 -18.50 0.37 -0.60
C ARG A 121 -18.56 1.53 0.39
N GLU A 122 -19.46 1.46 1.36
CA GLU A 122 -19.62 2.47 2.41
C GLU A 122 -18.52 2.38 3.47
N ILE A 123 -18.01 1.18 3.75
CA ILE A 123 -17.04 0.95 4.85
C ILE A 123 -15.62 0.65 4.36
N GLU A 124 -15.42 0.29 3.09
CA GLU A 124 -14.11 0.06 2.48
C GLU A 124 -13.12 1.22 2.70
N PRO A 125 -13.52 2.51 2.60
CA PRO A 125 -12.61 3.63 2.85
C PRO A 125 -11.94 3.60 4.23
N TYR A 126 -12.58 3.00 5.24
CA TYR A 126 -12.04 2.89 6.59
C TYR A 126 -10.94 1.83 6.72
N GLY A 127 -10.73 0.97 5.73
CA GLY A 127 -9.66 -0.04 5.73
C GLY A 127 -8.58 0.19 4.68
N ARG A 128 -8.69 1.23 3.84
CA ARG A 128 -7.65 1.57 2.86
C ARG A 128 -6.53 2.28 3.60
N LYS A 129 -5.27 2.03 3.18
CA LYS A 129 -4.17 2.95 3.49
C LYS A 129 -4.68 4.33 3.13
N LYS A 130 -4.79 5.25 4.08
CA LYS A 130 -4.85 6.67 3.71
C LYS A 130 -3.69 6.86 2.74
N GLU A 131 -4.00 7.18 1.48
CA GLU A 131 -3.04 7.93 0.67
C GLU A 131 -2.64 9.07 1.58
N LYS A 132 -1.35 9.16 1.90
CA LYS A 132 -0.84 10.24 2.73
C LYS A 132 -1.48 11.51 2.17
N GLU A 133 -2.12 12.31 3.04
CA GLU A 133 -2.50 13.68 2.67
C GLU A 133 -1.33 14.26 1.88
N PRO A 134 -1.57 14.92 0.72
CA PRO A 134 -0.51 15.30 -0.20
C PRO A 134 0.59 15.92 0.66
N ILE A 135 1.70 15.20 0.75
CA ILE A 135 2.85 15.68 1.48
C ILE A 135 3.15 16.95 0.71
N GLU A 136 3.02 18.12 1.33
CA GLU A 136 3.74 19.30 0.86
C GLU A 136 5.20 18.90 0.93
N GLU A 137 5.68 18.23 -0.12
CA GLU A 137 7.08 17.93 -0.29
C GLU A 137 7.73 19.29 -0.26
N LYS A 138 8.46 19.56 0.83
CA LYS A 138 9.49 20.57 0.82
C LYS A 138 10.49 20.12 -0.23
N ILE A 139 10.21 20.46 -1.48
CA ILE A 139 11.15 20.35 -2.59
C ILE A 139 12.39 21.09 -2.10
N PRO A 140 13.57 20.45 -2.09
CA PRO A 140 14.82 21.09 -1.70
C PRO A 140 14.91 22.46 -2.39
N GLU A 141 15.17 23.51 -1.61
CA GLU A 141 15.27 24.89 -2.13
C GLU A 141 16.41 25.03 -3.16
N GLU A 142 17.28 24.03 -3.25
CA GLU A 142 18.40 23.94 -4.18
C GLU A 142 18.24 22.72 -5.10
N LEU A 143 17.84 22.98 -6.34
CA LEU A 143 17.84 22.00 -7.43
C LEU A 143 19.15 22.11 -8.21
N THR A 144 19.73 20.98 -8.62
CA THR A 144 20.98 20.95 -9.41
C THR A 144 20.76 20.27 -10.75
N CYS A 145 21.42 20.75 -11.80
CA CYS A 145 21.31 20.18 -13.13
C CYS A 145 21.82 18.73 -13.15
N PRO A 146 21.06 17.76 -13.70
CA PRO A 146 21.51 16.36 -13.75
C PRO A 146 22.77 16.16 -14.61
N LYS A 147 23.03 17.05 -15.58
CA LYS A 147 24.19 16.96 -16.48
C LYS A 147 25.45 17.62 -15.94
N CYS A 148 25.34 18.84 -15.40
CA CYS A 148 26.52 19.63 -15.01
C CYS A 148 26.58 19.99 -13.52
N LYS A 149 25.59 19.56 -12.73
CA LYS A 149 25.45 19.82 -11.29
C LYS A 149 25.31 21.29 -10.88
N GLU A 150 25.26 22.20 -11.86
CA GLU A 150 25.03 23.64 -11.62
C GLU A 150 23.63 23.87 -11.03
N PRO A 151 23.44 24.85 -10.13
CA PRO A 151 22.13 25.20 -9.60
C PRO A 151 21.14 25.60 -10.70
N ILE A 152 19.91 25.13 -10.59
CA ILE A 152 18.80 25.44 -11.51
C ILE A 152 17.55 25.85 -10.73
N SER A 153 16.71 26.70 -11.32
CA SER A 153 15.41 27.06 -10.75
C SER A 153 14.32 26.08 -11.17
N LYS A 154 13.22 26.01 -10.41
CA LYS A 154 12.04 25.18 -10.75
C LYS A 154 11.40 25.58 -12.08
N GLU A 155 11.57 26.83 -12.49
CA GLU A 155 10.99 27.39 -13.72
C GLU A 155 11.92 27.24 -14.94
N ASP A 156 13.17 26.80 -14.75
CA ASP A 156 14.11 26.62 -15.83
C ASP A 156 13.69 25.43 -16.70
N LYS A 157 13.30 25.70 -17.95
CA LYS A 157 13.00 24.66 -18.95
C LYS A 157 14.26 24.09 -19.59
N VAL A 158 15.36 24.82 -19.50
CA VAL A 158 16.66 24.49 -20.07
C VAL A 158 17.72 24.93 -19.07
N CYS A 159 18.74 24.11 -18.84
CA CYS A 159 19.88 24.52 -18.02
C CYS A 159 20.68 25.62 -18.73
N LYS A 160 20.86 26.76 -18.05
CA LYS A 160 21.59 27.92 -18.60
C LYS A 160 23.09 27.65 -18.81
N ASN A 161 23.65 26.68 -18.09
CA ASN A 161 25.08 26.36 -18.17
C ASN A 161 25.39 25.35 -19.29
N CYS A 162 24.65 24.23 -19.36
CA CYS A 162 24.97 23.14 -20.29
C CYS A 162 23.94 22.89 -21.40
N GLY A 163 22.85 23.68 -21.44
CA GLY A 163 21.85 23.67 -22.50
C GLY A 163 20.90 22.46 -22.51
N ILE A 164 20.95 21.56 -21.51
CA ILE A 164 20.04 20.41 -21.46
C ILE A 164 18.60 20.86 -21.19
N GLU A 165 17.64 20.26 -21.88
CA GLU A 165 16.22 20.44 -21.58
C GLU A 165 15.85 19.76 -20.26
N LEU A 166 15.12 20.47 -19.40
CA LEU A 166 14.69 20.03 -18.07
C LEU A 166 13.21 19.61 -18.08
N ILE A 167 12.69 19.27 -19.26
CA ILE A 167 11.32 18.81 -19.48
C ILE A 167 11.35 17.46 -20.20
N CYS A 168 10.30 16.67 -20.02
CA CYS A 168 10.17 15.38 -20.68
C CYS A 168 9.86 15.59 -22.17
N ASN A 169 10.69 15.02 -23.05
CA ASN A 169 10.50 15.07 -24.50
C ASN A 169 9.17 14.47 -24.99
N LYS A 170 8.57 13.56 -24.21
CA LYS A 170 7.32 12.89 -24.61
C LYS A 170 6.06 13.56 -24.07
N CYS A 171 6.04 13.96 -22.79
CA CYS A 171 4.83 14.53 -22.19
C CYS A 171 4.93 16.03 -21.85
N GLY A 172 6.11 16.64 -22.02
CA GLY A 172 6.36 18.05 -21.71
C GLY A 172 6.37 18.41 -20.22
N ALA A 173 6.19 17.43 -19.33
CA ALA A 173 6.23 17.66 -17.89
C ALA A 173 7.65 18.01 -17.43
N PRO A 174 7.81 18.88 -16.40
CA PRO A 174 9.12 19.16 -15.82
C PRO A 174 9.75 17.88 -15.28
N LEU A 175 11.04 17.70 -15.54
CA LEU A 175 11.82 16.60 -15.00
C LEU A 175 12.32 16.96 -13.61
N VAL A 176 12.23 16.00 -12.69
CA VAL A 176 12.86 16.15 -11.38
C VAL A 176 14.37 15.98 -11.59
N PRO A 177 15.21 16.93 -11.16
CA PRO A 177 16.64 16.80 -11.36
C PRO A 177 17.20 15.57 -10.62
N GLY A 178 17.99 14.76 -11.33
CA GLY A 178 18.49 13.47 -10.83
C GLY A 178 17.53 12.29 -11.01
N SER A 179 16.34 12.48 -11.59
CA SER A 179 15.44 11.37 -11.93
C SER A 179 15.88 10.65 -13.21
N ASN A 180 15.86 9.31 -13.17
CA ASN A 180 16.10 8.46 -14.35
C ASN A 180 14.86 8.33 -15.24
N PHE A 181 13.67 8.67 -14.72
CA PHE A 181 12.39 8.54 -15.43
C PHE A 181 11.51 9.75 -15.15
N CYS A 182 10.68 10.13 -16.13
CA CYS A 182 9.67 11.16 -15.96
C CYS A 182 8.59 10.71 -14.97
N SER A 183 8.43 11.41 -13.86
CA SER A 183 7.42 11.12 -12.83
C SER A 183 5.97 11.21 -13.35
N ASN A 184 5.74 11.86 -14.49
CA ASN A 184 4.41 12.03 -15.07
C ASN A 184 4.03 10.93 -16.06
N CYS A 185 4.94 10.52 -16.95
CA CYS A 185 4.63 9.56 -18.02
C CYS A 185 5.47 8.27 -17.99
N GLY A 186 6.46 8.18 -17.11
CA GLY A 186 7.30 7.00 -16.94
C GLY A 186 8.39 6.83 -18.00
N ASP A 187 8.52 7.75 -18.95
CA ASP A 187 9.57 7.64 -19.95
C ASP A 187 10.95 7.87 -19.35
N PRO A 188 11.95 7.08 -19.75
CA PRO A 188 13.31 7.29 -19.32
C PRO A 188 13.72 8.72 -19.71
N VAL A 189 14.29 9.44 -18.75
CA VAL A 189 15.04 10.65 -19.05
C VAL A 189 16.27 10.17 -19.80
N GLU A 190 16.63 10.81 -20.91
CA GLU A 190 17.90 10.53 -21.57
C GLU A 190 19.03 10.86 -20.59
N THR A 191 19.42 9.86 -19.79
CA THR A 191 20.65 9.85 -19.02
C THR A 191 21.73 9.69 -20.05
N PHE A 192 22.41 10.79 -20.36
CA PHE A 192 23.61 10.76 -21.18
C PHE A 192 24.55 9.73 -20.60
N ASP A 193 25.08 8.88 -21.48
CA ASP A 193 26.08 7.86 -21.17
C ASP A 193 27.19 8.51 -20.35
N ILE A 194 27.16 8.29 -19.04
CA ILE A 194 28.34 8.48 -18.21
C ILE A 194 29.21 7.30 -18.62
N GLU A 195 30.32 7.58 -19.31
CA GLU A 195 31.36 6.58 -19.55
C GLU A 195 31.60 5.87 -18.21
N PRO A 196 31.39 4.54 -18.13
CA PRO A 196 31.46 3.85 -16.85
C PRO A 196 32.89 3.95 -16.31
N GLU A 197 33.05 4.78 -15.28
CA GLU A 197 34.22 4.77 -14.41
C GLU A 197 34.34 3.35 -13.83
N GLU A 198 35.56 2.82 -13.78
CA GLU A 198 35.84 1.39 -13.62
C GLU A 198 34.98 0.72 -12.55
N VAL A 199 34.28 -0.35 -12.94
CA VAL A 199 33.39 -1.14 -12.11
C VAL A 199 34.18 -1.65 -10.90
N GLY A 200 33.95 -1.02 -9.74
CA GLY A 200 34.46 -1.46 -8.46
C GLY A 200 33.99 -2.88 -8.12
N GLU A 201 34.66 -3.49 -7.14
CA GLU A 201 34.39 -4.85 -6.66
C GLU A 201 32.88 -5.08 -6.43
N MET A 202 32.33 -6.13 -7.06
CA MET A 202 30.90 -6.41 -7.02
C MET A 202 30.53 -7.00 -5.66
N VAL A 203 29.38 -6.58 -5.13
CA VAL A 203 28.83 -7.15 -3.89
C VAL A 203 27.39 -7.62 -4.07
N CYS A 204 27.01 -8.63 -3.31
CA CYS A 204 25.67 -9.20 -3.32
C CYS A 204 24.64 -8.17 -2.83
N PRO A 205 23.54 -7.92 -3.58
CA PRO A 205 22.52 -6.93 -3.19
C PRO A 205 21.72 -7.32 -1.93
N SER A 206 21.80 -8.58 -1.50
CA SER A 206 21.06 -9.07 -0.33
C SER A 206 21.91 -9.05 0.96
N CYS A 207 23.16 -9.50 0.90
CA CYS A 207 24.02 -9.67 2.09
C CYS A 207 25.32 -8.84 2.06
N ASN A 208 25.56 -8.07 1.00
CA ASN A 208 26.73 -7.21 0.79
C ASN A 208 28.08 -7.94 0.75
N GLU A 209 28.07 -9.26 0.54
CA GLU A 209 29.30 -10.05 0.37
C GLU A 209 29.91 -9.80 -1.02
N PRO A 210 31.24 -9.71 -1.15
CA PRO A 210 31.89 -9.67 -2.45
C PRO A 210 31.49 -10.88 -3.30
N VAL A 211 31.19 -10.62 -4.56
CA VAL A 211 30.86 -11.65 -5.56
C VAL A 211 31.72 -11.43 -6.78
N GLU A 212 32.05 -12.50 -7.48
CA GLU A 212 32.75 -12.37 -8.76
C GLU A 212 31.77 -11.82 -9.81
N ASN A 213 32.32 -11.22 -10.87
CA ASN A 213 31.59 -11.14 -12.15
C ASN A 213 31.17 -12.59 -12.53
N ASP A 214 30.34 -12.88 -13.53
CA ASP A 214 29.97 -14.27 -13.91
C ASP A 214 29.24 -15.17 -12.88
N GLN A 215 29.30 -14.92 -11.57
CA GLN A 215 28.48 -15.63 -10.59
C GLN A 215 26.99 -15.37 -10.82
N ILE A 216 26.19 -16.44 -10.78
CA ILE A 216 24.73 -16.40 -10.96
C ILE A 216 24.02 -16.31 -9.60
N TYR A 217 24.60 -16.92 -8.57
CA TYR A 217 24.09 -16.91 -7.21
C TYR A 217 25.20 -16.46 -6.25
N CYS A 218 24.82 -15.81 -5.15
CA CYS A 218 25.73 -15.51 -4.05
C CYS A 218 26.00 -16.77 -3.22
N ASP A 219 27.27 -17.17 -3.09
CA ASP A 219 27.64 -18.37 -2.32
C ASP A 219 27.28 -18.28 -0.83
N ARG A 220 27.18 -17.06 -0.28
CA ARG A 220 26.89 -16.84 1.14
C ARG A 220 25.41 -16.92 1.47
N CYS A 221 24.56 -16.31 0.66
CA CYS A 221 23.13 -16.16 0.97
C CYS A 221 22.18 -16.75 -0.08
N GLY A 222 22.70 -17.33 -1.16
CA GLY A 222 21.91 -17.94 -2.23
C GLY A 222 21.18 -16.94 -3.14
N GLN A 223 21.38 -15.64 -2.95
CA GLN A 223 20.70 -14.60 -3.77
C GLN A 223 21.08 -14.73 -5.24
N GLU A 224 20.09 -14.73 -6.13
CA GLU A 224 20.31 -14.62 -7.56
C GLU A 224 20.84 -13.21 -7.91
N LEU A 225 21.93 -13.16 -8.67
CA LEU A 225 22.66 -11.94 -9.06
C LEU A 225 22.25 -11.43 -10.45
N LYS A 226 21.29 -12.11 -11.09
CA LYS A 226 20.69 -11.73 -12.37
C LYS A 226 19.18 -11.65 -12.20
N CYS A 227 18.54 -10.86 -13.05
CA CYS A 227 17.10 -10.73 -13.06
C CYS A 227 16.47 -11.96 -13.74
N ASP A 228 15.56 -12.63 -13.04
CA ASP A 228 14.85 -13.82 -13.54
C ASP A 228 14.06 -13.58 -14.83
N LYS A 229 13.62 -12.33 -15.05
CA LYS A 229 12.78 -11.99 -16.21
C LYS A 229 13.57 -11.60 -17.45
N CYS A 230 14.59 -10.76 -17.32
CA CYS A 230 15.34 -10.25 -18.48
C CYS A 230 16.80 -10.72 -18.54
N GLY A 231 17.28 -11.42 -17.50
CA GLY A 231 18.66 -11.88 -17.42
C GLY A 231 19.68 -10.79 -17.11
N GLU A 232 19.25 -9.53 -16.98
CA GLU A 232 20.15 -8.42 -16.67
C GLU A 232 20.79 -8.61 -15.29
N ARG A 233 22.07 -8.23 -15.20
CA ARG A 233 22.81 -8.24 -13.96
C ARG A 233 22.23 -7.25 -12.93
N LEU A 234 22.09 -7.72 -11.69
CA LEU A 234 21.67 -6.89 -10.56
C LEU A 234 22.87 -6.18 -9.95
N LEU A 235 22.71 -4.89 -9.62
CA LEU A 235 23.74 -4.07 -8.98
C LEU A 235 23.58 -4.04 -7.46
N GLU A 236 24.61 -3.59 -6.75
CA GLU A 236 24.59 -3.41 -5.29
C GLU A 236 23.36 -2.62 -4.82
N GLY A 237 22.69 -3.10 -3.78
CA GLY A 237 21.54 -2.44 -3.17
C GLY A 237 20.26 -2.39 -4.02
N ALA A 238 20.23 -3.03 -5.19
CA ALA A 238 19.06 -3.01 -6.06
C ALA A 238 17.85 -3.67 -5.38
N SER A 239 16.71 -2.98 -5.39
CA SER A 239 15.38 -3.53 -5.01
C SER A 239 14.52 -3.89 -6.23
N PHE A 240 14.89 -3.38 -7.41
CA PHE A 240 14.24 -3.64 -8.69
C PHE A 240 15.32 -3.77 -9.79
N CYS A 241 15.03 -4.53 -10.84
CA CYS A 241 15.87 -4.62 -12.02
C CYS A 241 15.88 -3.27 -12.77
N ARG A 242 17.07 -2.74 -13.08
CA ARG A 242 17.21 -1.47 -13.80
C ARG A 242 16.68 -1.52 -15.24
N GLU A 243 16.73 -2.69 -15.87
CA GLU A 243 16.34 -2.87 -17.28
C GLU A 243 14.83 -3.13 -17.44
N CYS A 244 14.24 -3.97 -16.58
CA CYS A 244 12.83 -4.36 -16.76
C CYS A 244 11.88 -3.95 -15.63
N GLY A 245 12.40 -3.35 -14.55
CA GLY A 245 11.62 -2.86 -13.42
C GLY A 245 11.07 -3.95 -12.49
N ASP A 246 11.37 -5.22 -12.75
CA ASP A 246 10.89 -6.31 -11.90
C ASP A 246 11.50 -6.22 -10.49
N PRO A 247 10.69 -6.45 -9.45
CA PRO A 247 11.19 -6.46 -8.08
C PRO A 247 12.15 -7.62 -7.86
N ILE A 248 13.25 -7.36 -7.17
CA ILE A 248 14.22 -8.39 -6.82
C ILE A 248 13.69 -9.11 -5.57
N VAL A 249 13.41 -10.40 -5.70
CA VAL A 249 13.04 -11.23 -4.57
C VAL A 249 14.31 -11.57 -3.81
N LYS A 250 14.38 -11.17 -2.53
CA LYS A 250 15.49 -11.55 -1.67
C LYS A 250 15.39 -13.04 -1.33
N GLY A 251 16.45 -13.79 -1.59
CA GLY A 251 16.55 -15.20 -1.21
C GLY A 251 16.55 -15.32 0.32
N GLU A 252 15.50 -15.93 0.87
CA GLU A 252 15.52 -16.45 2.24
C GLU A 252 16.11 -17.86 2.15
N LEU A 253 17.35 -18.06 2.64
CA LEU A 253 17.81 -19.41 2.93
C LEU A 253 17.06 -19.89 4.17
N ASP A 254 16.09 -20.78 3.96
CA ASP A 254 15.64 -21.71 4.99
C ASP A 254 16.80 -22.66 5.29
N ILE A 255 17.63 -22.30 6.28
CA ILE A 255 18.66 -23.17 6.88
C ILE A 255 18.05 -24.05 7.96
#